data_AF-A0A7J5C6U5-F1
#
_entry.id   AF-A0A7J5C6U5-F1
#
_cell.length_a   1.000
_cell.length_b   1.000
_cell.length_c   1.000
_cell.angle_alpha   90.00
_cell.angle_beta   90.00
_cell.angle_gamma   90.00
#
_symmetry.space_group_name_H-M   'P 1'
#
loop_
_entity.id
_entity.type
_entity.pdbx_description
1 polymer ?
#
loop_
_entity_poly.entity_id
_entity_poly.type
_entity_poly.pdbx_seq_one_letter_code
_entity_poly.pdbx_strand_id
1 'polypeptide(L)'
;MLSEPFLTSRPEDGSDIPLLVWRAEAPLLAVGSAPLGGGIGVRGWVVNATVPMSYDREDPAAHLAELADGLGLAGPGVGLLTGV
;
A
#
# COMPACT_ATOMS: atom_id res chain seq x y z
N MET A 1 -16.62 -6.14 1.48
CA MET A 1 -16.07 -6.10 0.10
C MET A 1 -15.01 -5.01 0.07
N LEU A 2 -14.09 -5.00 -0.91
CA LEU A 2 -13.23 -3.83 -1.13
C LEU A 2 -14.01 -2.78 -1.93
N SER A 3 -13.78 -1.50 -1.65
CA SER A 3 -14.30 -0.38 -2.42
C SER A 3 -13.82 -0.42 -3.87
N GLU A 4 -14.41 0.41 -4.73
CA GLU A 4 -13.73 0.74 -5.98
C GLU A 4 -12.32 1.31 -5.68
N PRO A 5 -11.30 0.94 -6.47
CA PRO A 5 -9.98 1.52 -6.31
C PRO A 5 -10.00 3.01 -6.64
N PHE A 6 -9.25 3.80 -5.88
CA PHE A 6 -8.91 5.15 -6.29
C PHE A 6 -7.41 5.25 -6.60
N LEU A 7 -7.12 5.92 -7.73
CA LEU A 7 -5.77 6.21 -8.17
C LEU A 7 -5.34 7.58 -7.61
N THR A 8 -4.16 7.62 -7.02
CA THR A 8 -3.51 8.85 -6.55
C THR A 8 -2.02 8.79 -6.89
N SER A 9 -1.25 9.80 -6.51
CA SER A 9 0.20 9.81 -6.66
C SER A 9 0.89 10.31 -5.41
N ARG A 10 2.19 10.05 -5.33
CA ARG A 10 3.12 10.70 -4.40
C ARG A 10 4.24 11.40 -5.19
N PRO A 11 4.73 12.56 -4.73
CA PRO A 11 5.91 13.17 -5.31
C PRO A 11 7.17 12.39 -4.90
N GLU A 12 8.01 12.04 -5.87
CA GLU A 12 9.30 11.37 -5.67
C GLU A 12 10.24 11.75 -6.81
N ASP A 13 11.43 12.27 -6.50
CA ASP A 13 12.45 12.69 -7.48
C ASP A 13 11.92 13.59 -8.63
N GLY A 14 11.01 14.50 -8.29
CA GLY A 14 10.40 15.43 -9.25
C GLY A 14 9.34 14.79 -10.16
N SER A 15 8.94 13.54 -9.89
CA SER A 15 7.89 12.81 -10.60
C SER A 15 6.73 12.49 -9.67
N ASP A 16 5.51 12.41 -10.22
CA ASP A 16 4.34 11.90 -9.51
C ASP A 16 4.21 10.39 -9.72
N ILE A 17 4.59 9.61 -8.71
CA ILE A 17 4.58 8.15 -8.77
C ILE A 17 3.21 7.60 -8.38
N PRO A 18 2.57 6.77 -9.22
CA PRO A 18 1.23 6.25 -8.97
C PRO A 18 1.12 5.38 -7.71
N LEU A 19 -0.03 5.49 -7.04
CA LEU A 19 -0.49 4.65 -5.95
C LEU A 19 -1.94 4.25 -6.22
N LEU A 20 -2.26 2.96 -6.13
CA LEU A 20 -3.64 2.47 -6.22
C LEU A 20 -4.11 2.01 -4.84
N VAL A 21 -5.27 2.49 -4.41
CA VAL A 21 -5.75 2.29 -3.04
C VAL A 21 -7.16 1.70 -3.03
N TRP A 22 -7.38 0.71 -2.17
CA TRP A 22 -8.69 0.17 -1.83
C TRP A 22 -8.94 0.31 -0.32
N ARG A 23 -10.20 0.54 0.05
CA ARG A 23 -10.65 0.43 1.44
C ARG A 23 -11.62 -0.74 1.57
N ALA A 24 -11.55 -1.46 2.69
CA ALA A 24 -12.54 -2.49 2.98
C ALA A 24 -13.78 -1.83 3.59
N GLU A 25 -14.96 -2.11 3.05
CA GLU A 25 -16.24 -1.61 3.58
C GLU A 25 -16.58 -2.18 4.96
N ALA A 26 -15.99 -3.34 5.28
CA ALA A 26 -16.03 -4.00 6.57
C ALA A 26 -14.70 -4.77 6.77
N PRO A 27 -14.30 -5.10 8.00
CA PRO A 27 -13.06 -5.82 8.26
C PRO A 27 -12.96 -7.11 7.43
N LEU A 28 -11.89 -7.24 6.64
CA LEU A 28 -11.69 -8.36 5.72
C LEU A 28 -10.60 -9.29 6.24
N LEU A 29 -10.92 -10.56 6.53
CA LEU A 29 -9.89 -11.57 6.79
C LEU A 29 -9.18 -11.89 5.47
N ALA A 30 -7.87 -11.64 5.42
CA ALA A 30 -7.05 -11.79 4.23
C ALA A 30 -5.78 -12.62 4.50
N VAL A 31 -5.16 -13.09 3.43
CA VAL A 31 -3.83 -13.71 3.43
C VAL A 31 -2.99 -13.11 2.31
N GLY A 32 -1.71 -12.85 2.55
CA GLY A 32 -0.80 -12.34 1.53
C GLY A 32 0.68 -12.43 1.91
N SER A 33 1.55 -12.20 0.94
CA SER A 33 3.02 -12.16 1.12
C SER A 33 3.60 -10.74 1.03
N ALA A 34 2.75 -9.74 1.20
CA ALA A 34 3.10 -8.34 1.06
C ALA A 34 4.11 -7.91 2.14
N PRO A 35 5.08 -7.01 1.82
CA PRO A 35 6.05 -6.51 2.80
C PRO A 35 5.39 -5.89 4.03
N LEU A 36 4.30 -5.13 3.83
CA LEU A 36 3.47 -4.61 4.91
C LEU A 36 2.18 -5.43 5.01
N GLY A 37 1.89 -5.96 6.20
CA GLY A 37 0.61 -6.62 6.47
C GLY A 37 0.45 -7.99 5.81
N GLY A 38 1.55 -8.63 5.39
CA GLY A 38 1.57 -10.04 4.99
C GLY A 38 1.14 -11.01 6.11
N GLY A 39 1.12 -12.30 5.78
CA GLY A 39 0.53 -13.34 6.61
C GLY A 39 -0.99 -13.34 6.57
N ILE A 40 -1.61 -14.07 7.50
CA ILE A 40 -3.07 -14.15 7.67
C ILE A 40 -3.50 -13.09 8.70
N GLY A 41 -4.52 -12.29 8.38
CA GLY A 41 -5.09 -11.36 9.35
C GLY A 41 -6.17 -10.46 8.78
N VAL A 42 -6.84 -9.71 9.66
CA VAL A 42 -7.88 -8.76 9.29
C VAL A 42 -7.27 -7.49 8.71
N ARG A 43 -7.85 -6.96 7.62
CA ARG A 43 -7.38 -5.80 6.87
C ARG A 43 -8.52 -4.83 6.58
N GLY A 44 -8.24 -3.54 6.71
CA GLY A 44 -9.16 -2.43 6.44
C GLY A 44 -8.85 -1.68 5.16
N TRP A 45 -7.66 -1.88 4.58
CA TRP A 45 -7.24 -1.19 3.37
C TRP A 45 -6.11 -1.95 2.66
N VAL A 46 -5.93 -1.64 1.38
CA VAL A 46 -4.83 -2.11 0.53
C VAL A 46 -4.25 -0.90 -0.21
N VAL A 47 -2.92 -0.76 -0.21
CA VAL A 47 -2.22 0.15 -1.12
C VAL A 47 -1.27 -0.66 -2.01
N ASN A 48 -1.26 -0.36 -3.30
CA ASN A 48 -0.25 -0.83 -4.23
C ASN A 48 0.55 0.38 -4.72
N ALA A 49 1.80 0.46 -4.29
CA ALA A 49 2.70 1.53 -4.62
C ALA A 49 3.59 1.16 -5.80
N THR A 50 3.52 1.96 -6.86
CA THR A 50 4.51 1.88 -7.93
C THR A 50 5.87 2.33 -7.39
N VAL A 51 6.91 1.61 -7.74
CA VAL A 51 8.31 1.96 -7.45
C VAL A 51 9.16 1.75 -8.70
N PRO A 52 10.23 2.52 -8.92
CA PRO A 52 11.12 2.26 -10.04
C PRO A 52 11.83 0.92 -9.87
N MET A 53 12.26 0.29 -10.97
CA MET A 53 13.13 -0.91 -10.91
C MET A 53 14.43 -0.71 -10.11
N SER A 54 14.85 0.53 -9.89
CA SER A 54 16.00 0.89 -9.04
C SER A 54 15.69 1.00 -7.55
N TYR A 55 14.45 0.71 -7.12
CA TYR A 55 14.06 0.76 -5.71
C TYR A 55 14.93 -0.15 -4.84
N ASP A 56 15.59 0.43 -3.85
CA ASP A 56 16.63 -0.23 -3.05
C ASP A 56 16.50 -0.04 -1.53
N ARG A 57 15.40 0.57 -1.04
CA ARG A 57 15.15 0.71 0.40
C ARG A 57 15.16 -0.66 1.10
N GLU A 58 15.94 -0.76 2.17
CA GLU A 58 16.06 -1.96 3.00
C GLU A 58 14.85 -2.19 3.94
N ASP A 59 13.97 -1.18 4.06
CA ASP A 59 12.84 -1.13 4.98
C ASP A 59 11.47 -0.96 4.27
N PRO A 60 11.13 -1.81 3.28
CA PRO A 60 9.94 -1.64 2.43
C PRO A 60 8.62 -1.60 3.21
N ALA A 61 8.54 -2.30 4.34
CA ALA A 61 7.36 -2.26 5.21
C ALA A 61 7.18 -0.89 5.89
N ALA A 62 8.27 -0.26 6.33
CA ALA A 62 8.25 1.06 6.94
C ALA A 62 7.88 2.12 5.88
N HIS A 63 8.48 2.03 4.70
CA HIS A 63 8.11 2.88 3.56
C HIS A 63 6.61 2.82 3.26
N LEU A 64 6.05 1.62 3.14
CA LEU A 64 4.62 1.45 2.89
C LEU A 64 3.73 1.99 4.02
N ALA A 65 4.21 1.93 5.27
CA ALA A 65 3.50 2.50 6.41
C ALA A 65 3.49 4.04 6.36
N GLU A 66 4.60 4.68 5.97
CA GLU A 66 4.68 6.13 5.73
C GLU A 66 3.70 6.56 4.64
N LEU A 67 3.64 5.82 3.52
CA LEU A 67 2.70 6.09 2.44
C LEU A 67 1.24 5.95 2.90
N ALA A 68 0.94 4.90 3.67
CA ALA A 68 -0.40 4.69 4.21
C ALA A 68 -0.81 5.82 5.16
N ASP A 69 0.09 6.29 6.03
CA ASP A 69 -0.14 7.40 6.94
C ASP A 69 -0.42 8.71 6.16
N GLY A 70 0.39 9.00 5.14
CA GLY A 70 0.18 10.15 4.24
C GLY A 70 -1.17 10.10 3.49
N LEU A 71 -1.75 8.92 3.30
CA LEU A 71 -3.06 8.70 2.68
C LEU A 71 -4.21 8.62 3.70
N GLY A 72 -3.93 8.79 5.00
CA GLY A 72 -4.92 8.68 6.08
C GLY A 72 -5.49 7.27 6.23
N LEU A 73 -4.73 6.24 5.89
CA LEU A 73 -5.13 4.83 5.99
C LEU A 73 -4.80 4.30 7.39
N ALA A 74 -5.78 4.36 8.28
CA ALA A 74 -5.63 3.92 9.66
C ALA A 74 -5.87 2.42 9.85
N GLY A 75 -5.26 1.86 10.90
CA GLY A 75 -5.46 0.47 11.31
C GLY A 75 -4.78 -0.57 10.42
N PRO A 76 -5.06 -1.87 10.63
CA PRO A 76 -4.41 -2.95 9.90
C PRO A 76 -4.71 -2.90 8.40
N GLY A 77 -3.69 -2.96 7.55
CA GLY A 77 -3.84 -3.01 6.10
C GLY A 77 -2.72 -3.76 5.41
N VAL A 78 -2.72 -3.73 4.08
CA VAL A 78 -1.75 -4.41 3.22
C VAL A 78 -1.07 -3.40 2.31
N GLY A 79 0.27 -3.41 2.28
CA GLY A 79 1.06 -2.59 1.36
C GLY A 79 1.85 -3.44 0.39
N LEU A 80 1.63 -3.23 -0.91
CA LEU A 80 2.29 -3.90 -2.01
C LEU A 80 3.23 -2.94 -2.72
N LEU A 81 4.35 -3.45 -3.23
CA LEU A 81 5.25 -2.73 -4.14
C LEU A 81 5.13 -3.35 -5.53
N THR A 82 5.01 -2.50 -6.55
CA THR A 82 5.02 -2.90 -7.95
C THR A 82 6.14 -2.18 -8.68
N GLY A 83 7.19 -2.92 -9.03
CA GLY A 83 8.31 -2.40 -9.82
C GLY A 83 7.91 -2.15 -11.27
N VAL A 84 8.29 -0.98 -11.81
CA VAL A 84 8.12 -0.60 -13.23
C VAL A 84 9.39 0.03 -13.80
#